data_AF-A0A4Y8YCZ0-F1
#
_entry.id   AF-A0A4Y8YCZ0-F1
#
_cell.length_a   1.000
_cell.length_b   1.000
_cell.length_c   1.000
_cell.angle_alpha   90.00
_cell.angle_beta   90.00
_cell.angle_gamma   90.00
#
_symmetry.space_group_name_H-M   'P 1'
#
loop_
_entity.id
_entity.type
_entity.pdbx_description
1 polymer ?
#
loop_
_entity_poly.entity_id
_entity_poly.type
_entity_poly.pdbx_seq_one_letter_code
_entity_poly.pdbx_strand_id
1 'polypeptide(L)' 'MIQPGQTYRSADPRGGPRIKVVGEPISVAGLHNSGKVDVVTLTKDGREIRRRPIEVTQLHATATTRDGTPRRTGYVLEQQ' A
#
# COMPACT_ATOMS: atom_id res chain seq x y z
N MET A 1 -8.82 4.63 6.61
CA MET A 1 -7.66 4.80 7.50
C MET A 1 -6.68 3.67 7.21
N ILE A 2 -5.38 3.98 7.07
CA ILE A 2 -4.35 2.97 6.85
C ILE A 2 -3.96 2.39 8.22
N GLN A 3 -3.96 1.07 8.37
CA GLN A 3 -3.73 0.37 9.63
C GLN A 3 -2.85 -0.87 9.43
N PRO A 4 -2.03 -1.25 10.43
CA PRO A 4 -1.31 -2.52 10.41
C PRO A 4 -2.24 -3.72 10.14
N GLY A 5 -1.73 -4.70 9.40
CA GLY A 5 -2.47 -5.90 9.01
C GLY A 5 -3.24 -5.78 7.68
N GLN A 6 -3.51 -4.56 7.20
CA GLN A 6 -4.16 -4.37 5.90
C GLN A 6 -3.28 -4.87 4.76
N THR A 7 -3.87 -5.66 3.86
CA THR A 7 -3.19 -6.15 2.65
C THR A 7 -3.66 -5.35 1.44
N TYR A 8 -2.71 -5.02 0.57
CA TYR A 8 -2.96 -4.29 -0.66
C TYR A 8 -2.36 -5.05 -1.85
N ARG A 9 -3.05 -4.97 -2.99
CA ARG A 9 -2.60 -5.50 -4.28
C ARG A 9 -2.14 -4.38 -5.20
N SER A 10 -1.23 -4.66 -6.12
CA SER A 10 -0.83 -3.70 -7.17
C SER A 10 -2.04 -3.26 -7.99
N ALA A 11 -2.15 -1.96 -8.26
CA ALA A 11 -3.11 -1.41 -9.21
C ALA A 11 -2.63 -1.48 -10.66
N ASP A 12 -1.33 -1.75 -10.88
CA ASP A 12 -0.78 -1.87 -12.24
C ASP A 12 -1.45 -3.05 -12.97
N PRO A 13 -2.00 -2.85 -14.18
CA PRO A 13 -2.63 -3.92 -14.96
C PRO A 13 -1.68 -5.05 -15.34
N ARG A 14 -0.36 -4.83 -15.32
CA ARG A 14 0.67 -5.87 -15.49
C ARG A 14 0.82 -6.75 -14.25
N GLY A 15 0.12 -6.41 -13.16
CA GLY A 15 0.23 -7.04 -11.87
C GLY A 15 1.37 -6.46 -11.04
N GLY A 16 1.71 -7.17 -9.96
CA GLY A 16 2.76 -6.76 -9.05
C GLY A 16 2.64 -7.51 -7.73
N PRO A 17 3.61 -7.35 -6.83
CA PRO A 17 3.56 -8.01 -5.54
C PRO A 17 2.41 -7.46 -4.69
N ARG A 18 1.86 -8.31 -3.82
CA ARG A 18 1.02 -7.87 -2.71
C ARG A 18 1.90 -7.30 -1.61
N ILE A 19 1.36 -6.38 -0.85
CA ILE A 19 2.03 -5.78 0.31
C ILE A 19 1.11 -5.79 1.51
N LYS A 20 1.67 -5.94 2.71
CA LYS A 20 0.95 -5.81 3.97
C LYS A 20 1.52 -4.65 4.78
N VAL A 21 0.66 -3.82 5.34
CA VAL A 21 1.06 -2.76 6.27
C VAL A 21 1.48 -3.38 7.60
N VAL A 22 2.66 -3.01 8.10
CA VAL A 22 3.21 -3.55 9.36
C VAL A 22 3.51 -2.48 10.41
N GLY A 23 3.38 -1.20 10.07
CA GLY A 23 3.56 -0.09 10.99
C GLY A 23 2.53 1.01 10.75
N GLU A 24 2.46 1.96 11.68
CA GLU A 24 1.60 3.12 11.54
C GLU A 24 2.23 4.18 10.61
N PRO A 25 1.42 4.99 9.91
CA PRO A 25 1.94 6.10 9.12
C PRO A 25 2.70 7.13 9.97
N ILE A 26 3.89 7.51 9.52
CA ILE A 26 4.66 8.60 10.14
C ILE A 26 4.05 9.92 9.67
N SER A 27 3.50 10.72 10.57
CA SER A 27 2.77 11.97 10.26
C SER A 27 3.43 13.24 10.83
N VAL A 28 4.70 13.15 11.23
CA VAL A 28 5.44 14.29 11.81
C VAL A 28 5.81 15.30 10.73
N ALA A 29 5.17 16.46 10.72
CA ALA A 29 5.47 17.53 9.77
C ALA A 29 6.93 18.02 9.90
N GLY A 30 7.63 18.18 8.77
CA GLY A 30 9.03 18.60 8.74
C GLY A 30 10.06 17.49 8.98
N LEU A 31 9.63 16.25 9.25
CA LEU A 31 10.53 15.10 9.40
C LEU A 31 10.78 14.43 8.05
N HIS A 32 12.03 14.06 7.77
CA HIS A 32 12.36 13.18 6.66
C HIS A 32 11.61 11.84 6.82
N ASN A 33 10.84 11.42 5.80
CA ASN A 33 9.88 10.29 5.82
C ASN A 33 8.48 10.57 6.40
N SER A 34 8.13 11.82 6.68
CA SER A 34 6.72 12.18 6.90
C SER A 34 5.87 11.77 5.69
N GLY A 35 4.70 11.17 5.90
CA GLY A 35 3.84 10.67 4.83
C GLY A 35 4.18 9.26 4.36
N LYS A 36 5.07 8.53 5.04
CA LYS A 36 5.38 7.14 4.73
C LYS A 36 4.78 6.16 5.74
N VAL A 37 4.63 4.92 5.30
CA VAL A 37 4.22 3.78 6.12
C VAL A 37 5.08 2.56 5.81
N ASP A 38 5.39 1.77 6.83
CA ASP A 38 6.13 0.53 6.67
C ASP A 38 5.24 -0.59 6.14
N VAL A 39 5.72 -1.25 5.08
CA VAL A 39 5.07 -2.39 4.47
C VAL A 39 6.05 -3.56 4.30
N VAL A 40 5.50 -4.75 4.20
CA VAL A 40 6.22 -5.97 3.78
C VAL A 40 5.66 -6.49 2.47
N THR A 41 6.54 -6.81 1.53
CA THR A 41 6.19 -7.52 0.31
C THR A 41 5.82 -8.97 0.65
N LEU A 42 4.73 -9.45 0.08
CA LEU A 42 4.26 -10.83 0.23
C LEU A 42 4.57 -11.66 -1.02
N THR A 43 4.90 -12.95 -0.82
CA THR A 43 4.89 -13.94 -1.91
C THR A 43 3.45 -14.26 -2.32
N LYS A 44 3.29 -15.04 -3.40
CA LYS A 44 1.97 -15.56 -3.81
C LYS A 44 1.28 -16.35 -2.69
N ASP A 45 2.06 -17.08 -1.89
CA ASP A 45 1.58 -17.89 -0.76
C ASP A 45 1.45 -17.09 0.55
N GLY A 46 1.65 -15.76 0.52
CA GLY A 46 1.47 -14.88 1.68
C GLY A 46 2.68 -14.75 2.61
N ARG A 47 3.85 -15.31 2.25
CA ARG A 47 5.07 -15.17 3.05
C ARG A 47 5.66 -13.77 2.93
N GLU A 48 6.06 -13.17 4.05
CA GLU A 48 6.77 -11.89 4.07
C GLU A 48 8.24 -12.05 3.62
N ILE A 49 8.68 -11.22 2.68
CA ILE A 49 10.04 -11.34 2.09
C ILE A 49 10.88 -10.08 2.15
N ARG A 50 10.27 -8.88 2.21
CA ARG A 50 11.02 -7.62 2.22
C ARG A 50 10.22 -6.50 2.87
N ARG A 51 10.76 -5.93 3.95
CA ARG A 51 10.24 -4.71 4.57
C ARG A 51 10.79 -3.47 3.87
N ARG A 52 9.95 -2.46 3.64
CA ARG A 52 10.34 -1.13 3.14
C ARG A 52 9.29 -0.07 3.50
N PRO A 53 9.68 1.21 3.65
CA PRO A 53 8.72 2.29 3.70
C PRO A 53 8.20 2.63 2.29
N ILE A 54 6.93 3.02 2.19
CA ILE A 54 6.32 3.58 0.97
C ILE A 54 5.49 4.82 1.31
N GLU A 55 5.21 5.66 0.31
CA GLU A 55 4.34 6.83 0.48
C GLU A 55 2.88 6.40 0.70
N VAL A 56 2.20 6.99 1.71
CA VAL A 56 0.78 6.70 1.99
C VAL A 56 -0.12 7.06 0.81
N THR A 57 0.30 7.99 -0.04
CA THR A 57 -0.42 8.39 -1.26
C THR A 57 -0.47 7.27 -2.30
N GLN A 58 0.39 6.26 -2.18
CA GLN A 58 0.35 5.06 -3.02
C GLN A 58 -0.66 4.02 -2.52
N LEU A 59 -1.26 4.19 -1.33
CA LEU A 59 -2.25 3.26 -0.78
C LEU A 59 -3.66 3.81 -1.00
N HIS A 60 -4.49 3.03 -1.70
CA HIS A 60 -5.82 3.44 -2.11
C HIS A 60 -6.87 2.51 -1.51
N ALA A 61 -7.96 3.10 -1.00
CA ALA A 61 -9.09 2.33 -0.47
C ALA A 61 -9.89 1.62 -1.57
N THR A 62 -9.89 2.17 -2.80
CA THR A 62 -10.69 1.67 -3.92
C THR A 62 -9.85 1.49 -5.18
N ALA A 63 -10.29 0.59 -6.05
CA ALA A 63 -9.62 0.31 -7.33
C ALA A 63 -9.82 1.41 -8.39
N THR A 64 -10.70 2.37 -8.13
CA THR A 64 -11.04 3.46 -9.03
C THR A 64 -10.56 4.81 -8.49
N THR A 65 -10.30 5.73 -9.41
CA THR A 65 -10.08 7.14 -9.10
C THR A 65 -11.40 7.81 -8.70
N ARG A 66 -11.33 9.08 -8.30
CA ARG A 66 -12.53 9.88 -7.98
C ARG A 66 -13.49 9.97 -9.18
N ASP A 67 -12.95 10.02 -10.39
CA ASP A 67 -13.72 10.16 -11.63
C ASP A 67 -14.20 8.79 -12.17
N GLY A 68 -14.06 7.72 -11.38
CA GLY A 68 -14.53 6.37 -11.73
C GLY A 68 -13.60 5.58 -12.66
N THR A 69 -12.46 6.14 -13.08
CA THR A 69 -11.51 5.42 -13.94
C THR A 69 -10.69 4.39 -13.14
N PRO A 70 -10.33 3.23 -13.71
CA PRO A 70 -9.45 2.28 -13.04
C PRO A 70 -8.09 2.87 -12.72
N ARG A 71 -7.60 2.66 -11.49
CA ARG A 71 -6.23 3.03 -11.12
C ARG A 71 -5.24 2.13 -11.85
N ARG A 72 -4.14 2.73 -12.30
CA ARG A 72 -3.02 2.01 -12.95
C ARG A 72 -1.72 2.10 -12.16
N THR A 73 -1.72 2.81 -11.03
CA THR A 73 -0.56 3.04 -10.18
C THR A 73 -0.94 2.91 -8.71
N GLY A 74 0.06 2.67 -7.87
CA GLY A 74 -0.12 2.44 -6.45
C GLY A 74 -0.66 1.04 -6.14
N TYR A 75 -1.23 0.92 -4.93
CA TYR A 75 -1.76 -0.32 -4.39
C TYR A 75 -3.18 -0.08 -3.87
N VAL A 76 -4.04 -1.06 -4.09
CA VAL A 76 -5.46 -1.01 -3.74
C VAL A 76 -5.72 -1.98 -2.60
N LEU A 77 -6.50 -1.54 -1.61
CA LEU A 77 -6.91 -2.34 -0.48
C LEU A 77 -7.60 -3.61 -0.99
N GLU A 78 -7.10 -4.76 -0.56
CA GLU A 78 -7.72 -6.04 -0.85
C GLU A 78 -8.81 -6.25 0.19
N GLN A 79 -10.07 -6.24 -0.25
CA GLN A 79 -11.18 -6.62 0.61
C GLN A 79 -11.11 -8.14 0.81
N GLN A 80 -11.00 -8.57 2.07
CA GLN A 80 -11.15 -9.97 2.45
C GLN A 80 -12.62 -10.37 2.37
#